data_AF-A0A3M1TVL0-F1
#
_entry.id   AF-A0A3M1TVL0-F1
#
_cell.length_a   1.000
_cell.length_b   1.000
_cell.length_c   1.000
_cell.angle_alpha   90.00
_cell.angle_beta   90.00
_cell.angle_gamma   90.00
#
_symmetry.space_group_name_H-M   'P 1'
#
loop_
_entity.id
_entity.type
_entity.pdbx_description
1 polymer ?
#
loop_
_entity_poly.entity_id
_entity_poly.type
_entity_poly.pdbx_seq_one_letter_code
_entity_poly.pdbx_strand_id
1 'polypeptide(L)' 'MTTSGNLQPSRSDNEVTLKTTAAGKLLDIIVLDHIIFSYTGYYSFADEGKI' A
#
# COMPACT_ATOMS: atom_id res chain seq x y z
N MET A 1 6.65 23.03 -4.01
CA MET A 1 6.99 21.66 -4.47
C MET A 1 7.54 20.90 -3.26
N THR A 2 6.67 20.27 -2.47
CA THR A 2 7.07 19.40 -1.35
C THR A 2 6.78 17.96 -1.74
N THR A 3 7.35 17.51 -2.85
CA THR A 3 7.29 16.12 -3.30
C THR A 3 8.31 15.34 -2.50
N SER A 4 7.97 15.00 -1.26
CA SER A 4 8.76 14.07 -0.46
C SER A 4 8.83 12.75 -1.24
N GLY A 5 9.99 12.43 -1.81
CA GLY A 5 10.29 11.12 -2.40
C GLY A 5 10.36 10.01 -1.36
N ASN A 6 9.57 10.11 -0.30
CA ASN A 6 9.50 9.15 0.77
C ASN A 6 8.62 7.99 0.32
N LEU A 7 9.25 6.85 0.05
CA LEU A 7 8.58 5.61 -0.30
C LEU A 7 8.03 4.88 0.93
N GLN A 8 8.33 5.34 2.14
CA GLN A 8 7.77 4.73 3.34
C GLN A 8 6.27 5.06 3.47
N PRO A 9 5.40 4.04 3.63
CA PRO A 9 3.99 4.26 3.85
C PRO A 9 3.75 5.06 5.13
N SER A 10 2.91 6.08 5.05
CA SER A 10 2.42 6.79 6.22
C SER A 10 1.51 5.87 7.05
N ARG A 11 1.18 6.29 8.28
CA ARG A 11 0.16 5.59 9.08
C ARG A 11 -1.17 5.46 8.32
N SER A 12 -1.58 6.50 7.59
CA SER A 12 -2.82 6.48 6.81
C SER A 12 -2.76 5.44 5.69
N ASP A 13 -1.63 5.31 5.01
CA ASP A 13 -1.47 4.32 3.93
C ASP A 13 -1.58 2.89 4.49
N ASN A 14 -0.99 2.63 5.65
CA ASN A 14 -1.13 1.35 6.34
C ASN A 14 -2.58 1.05 6.73
N GLU A 15 -3.31 2.04 7.27
CA GLU A 15 -4.71 1.89 7.65
C GLU A 15 -5.62 1.62 6.44
N VAL A 16 -5.38 2.30 5.31
CA VAL A 16 -6.10 2.06 4.05
C VAL A 16 -5.80 0.65 3.54
N THR A 17 -4.54 0.23 3.53
CA THR A 17 -4.15 -1.11 3.10
C THR A 17 -4.89 -2.18 3.88
N LEU A 18 -4.87 -2.07 5.22
CA LEU A 18 -5.53 -3.03 6.10
C LEU A 18 -7.04 -3.12 5.83
N LYS A 19 -7.73 -1.97 5.72
CA LYS A 19 -9.18 -1.93 5.48
C LYS A 19 -9.54 -2.48 4.10
N THR A 20 -8.78 -2.13 3.07
CA THR A 20 -9.04 -2.58 1.70
C THR A 20 -8.80 -4.08 1.56
N THR A 21 -7.71 -4.61 2.13
CA THR A 21 -7.44 -6.06 2.12
C THR A 21 -8.51 -6.84 2.90
N ALA A 22 -8.97 -6.31 4.04
CA ALA A 22 -10.06 -6.92 4.80
C ALA A 22 -11.40 -6.90 4.03
N ALA A 23 -11.71 -5.78 3.36
CA ALA A 23 -12.91 -5.66 2.54
C ALA A 23 -12.86 -6.59 1.32
N GLY A 24 -11.70 -6.73 0.66
CA GLY A 24 -11.50 -7.68 -0.43
C GLY A 24 -11.78 -9.11 0.01
N LYS A 25 -11.22 -9.53 1.16
CA LYS A 25 -11.48 -10.86 1.75
C LYS A 25 -12.97 -11.11 2.02
N LEU A 26 -13.72 -10.10 2.46
CA LEU A 26 -15.16 -10.22 2.69
C LEU A 26 -15.95 -10.43 1.39
N LEU A 27 -15.45 -9.93 0.27
CA LEU A 27 -16.11 -9.96 -1.04
C LEU A 27 -15.56 -11.07 -1.96
N ASP A 28 -14.71 -11.96 -1.45
CA ASP A 28 -13.95 -12.94 -2.25
C ASP A 28 -13.12 -12.30 -3.39
N ILE A 29 -12.64 -11.06 -3.16
CA ILE A 29 -11.74 -10.32 -4.07
C ILE A 29 -10.36 -10.24 -3.43
N ILE A 30 -9.35 -10.77 -4.11
CA ILE A 30 -7.97 -10.72 -3.63
C ILE A 30 -7.34 -9.37 -4.00
N VAL A 31 -6.85 -8.65 -2.99
CA VAL A 31 -5.96 -7.50 -3.18
C VAL A 31 -4.56 -8.04 -3.42
N LEU A 32 -4.05 -7.89 -4.65
CA LEU A 32 -2.75 -8.45 -5.03
C LEU A 32 -1.59 -7.66 -4.44
N ASP A 33 -1.68 -6.32 -4.47
CA ASP A 33 -0.67 -5.43 -3.92
C ASP A 33 -1.23 -4.03 -3.69
N HIS A 34 -0.56 -3.26 -2.83
CA HIS A 34 -0.71 -1.82 -2.73
C HIS A 34 0.65 -1.20 -3.01
N ILE A 35 0.75 -0.41 -4.09
CA ILE A 35 2.01 0.19 -4.53
C ILE A 35 2.00 1.69 -4.25
N ILE A 36 2.98 2.17 -3.50
CA ILE A 36 3.28 3.60 -3.35
C ILE A 36 4.41 3.94 -4.31
N PHE A 37 4.19 4.89 -5.22
CA PHE A 37 5.18 5.27 -6.23
C PHE A 37 5.72 6.69 -5.97
N SER A 38 6.98 6.91 -6.31
CA SER A 38 7.60 8.22 -6.33
C SER A 38 8.52 8.35 -7.55
N TYR A 39 9.14 9.52 -7.74
CA TYR A 39 10.12 9.72 -8.81
C TYR A 39 11.37 8.84 -8.68
N THR A 40 11.64 8.29 -7.49
CA THR A 40 12.85 7.50 -7.22
C THR A 40 12.60 6.00 -7.15
N GLY A 41 11.35 5.54 -7.28
CA GLY A 41 11.02 4.11 -7.24
C GLY A 41 9.60 3.84 -6.73
N TYR A 42 9.42 2.67 -6.14
CA TYR A 42 8.15 2.25 -5.54
C TYR A 42 8.38 1.44 -4.25
N TYR A 43 7.35 1.40 -3.42
CA TYR A 43 7.20 0.50 -2.28
C TYR A 43 6.02 -0.44 -2.58
N SER A 44 6.23 -1.75 -2.47
CA SER A 44 5.20 -2.79 -2.61
C SER A 44 4.86 -3.34 -1.22
N PHE A 45 3.57 -3.35 -0.87
CA PHE A 45 3.14 -3.97 0.39
C PHE A 45 3.24 -5.50 0.32
N ALA A 46 3.08 -6.10 -0.86
CA ALA A 46 3.23 -7.54 -1.06
C ALA A 46 4.70 -7.99 -0.90
N ASP A 47 5.66 -7.29 -1.51
CA ASP A 47 7.09 -7.61 -1.40
C ASP A 47 7.58 -7.51 0.06
N GLU A 48 6.95 -6.63 0.85
CA GLU A 48 7.24 -6.41 2.27
C GLU A 48 6.44 -7.34 3.20
N GLY A 49 5.66 -8.29 2.67
CA GLY A 49 4.91 -9.28 3.43
C GLY A 49 3.76 -8.70 4.26
N LYS A 50 3.20 -7.56 3.84
CA LYS A 50 2.12 -6.85 4.55
C LYS A 50 0.73 -7.07 3.93
N ILE A 51 0.62 -7.86 2.86
CA ILE A 51 -0.62 -8.33 2.23
C ILE A 51 -0.52 -9.84 2.03
#